data_AF-Q479X1-F1
#
_entry.id   AF-Q479X1-F1
#
_cell.length_a   1.000
_cell.length_b   1.000
_cell.length_c   1.000
_cell.angle_alpha   90.00
_cell.angle_beta   90.00
_cell.angle_gamma   90.00
#
_symmetry.space_group_name_H-M   'P 1'
#
loop_
_entity.id
_entity.type
_entity.pdbx_description
1 polymer ?
#
loop_
_entity_poly.entity_id
_entity_poly.type
_entity_poly.pdbx_seq_one_letter_code
_entity_poly.pdbx_strand_id
1 'polypeptide(L)'
;MVTVVGAAYFQPIADLIENLTRCAAPDIHPSGTSHRENGYAASISVLLVAVLESYTARLRFVRNAEFEAAANSTPDLLEKYFPDLPNKRELVEIFLLRNLLLHNHIWHLDVSDIEAQGTPALATPKELGFHTNKHYEEVVDVPRRRTKSLQLNASPTSVDRSDAQKVFRVVWSTLFFMQTKNFSHTPLSGRTVRYEGKFRQFEELIEVLDCTIPPDAA
;
A
#
# COMPACT_ATOMS: atom_id res chain seq x y z
N MET A 1 -13.13 8.28 -25.43
CA MET A 1 -11.82 8.08 -24.77
C MET A 1 -12.05 8.08 -23.27
N VAL A 2 -11.68 7.02 -22.55
CA VAL A 2 -11.78 6.99 -21.09
C VAL A 2 -10.42 7.40 -20.53
N THR A 3 -10.37 8.54 -19.86
CA THR A 3 -9.15 9.05 -19.23
C THR A 3 -8.92 8.35 -17.90
N VAL A 4 -7.71 7.87 -17.67
CA VAL A 4 -7.28 7.30 -16.38
C VAL A 4 -6.19 8.18 -15.81
N VAL A 5 -6.45 8.75 -14.64
CA VAL A 5 -5.47 9.57 -13.91
C VAL A 5 -4.35 8.70 -13.34
N GLY A 6 -4.58 7.38 -13.18
CA GLY A 6 -3.59 6.41 -12.68
C GLY A 6 -2.18 6.57 -13.24
N ALA A 7 -2.01 6.69 -14.56
CA ALA A 7 -0.69 6.86 -15.17
C ALA A 7 -0.01 8.20 -14.80
N ALA A 8 -0.80 9.24 -14.51
CA ALA A 8 -0.27 10.54 -14.09
C ALA A 8 0.35 10.51 -12.68
N TYR A 9 0.07 9.47 -11.88
CA TYR A 9 0.68 9.29 -10.56
C TYR A 9 2.08 8.66 -10.61
N PHE A 10 2.53 8.10 -11.74
CA PHE A 10 3.83 7.44 -11.82
C PHE A 10 4.99 8.40 -11.50
N GLN A 11 5.00 9.61 -12.07
CA GLN A 11 6.06 10.59 -11.78
C GLN A 11 6.01 11.08 -10.33
N PRO A 12 4.86 11.49 -9.75
CA PRO A 12 4.77 11.82 -8.33
C PRO A 12 5.26 10.69 -7.41
N ILE A 13 4.94 9.43 -7.71
CA ILE A 13 5.43 8.29 -6.93
C ILE A 13 6.96 8.16 -7.06
N ALA A 14 7.51 8.32 -8.26
CA ALA A 14 8.96 8.29 -8.48
C ALA A 14 9.68 9.40 -7.67
N ASP A 15 9.12 10.61 -7.64
CA ASP A 15 9.67 11.73 -6.87
C ASP A 15 9.63 11.44 -5.36
N LEU A 16 8.58 10.79 -4.85
CA LEU A 16 8.51 10.36 -3.45
C LEU A 16 9.50 9.25 -3.13
N ILE A 17 9.69 8.28 -4.04
CA ILE A 17 10.70 7.23 -3.89
C ILE A 17 12.10 7.83 -3.83
N GLU A 18 12.42 8.79 -4.71
CA GLU A 18 13.71 9.48 -4.70
C GLU A 18 13.95 10.23 -3.38
N ASN A 19 12.93 10.88 -2.84
CA ASN A 19 13.04 11.54 -1.54
C ASN A 19 13.16 10.55 -0.37
N LEU A 20 12.48 9.41 -0.46
CA LEU A 20 12.56 8.34 0.53
C LEU A 20 13.94 7.69 0.56
N THR A 21 14.57 7.44 -0.59
CA THR A 21 15.90 6.81 -0.67
C THR A 21 17.02 7.74 -0.23
N ARG A 22 16.83 9.07 -0.30
CA ARG A 22 17.76 10.06 0.26
C ARG A 22 17.75 10.11 1.79
N CYS A 23 16.72 9.57 2.45
CA CYS A 23 16.74 9.39 3.90
C CYS A 23 17.74 8.27 4.24
N ALA A 24 18.54 8.48 5.30
CA ALA A 24 19.43 7.45 5.84
C ALA A 24 18.67 6.12 6.04
N ALA A 25 19.37 5.00 5.82
CA ALA A 25 18.81 3.67 6.04
C ALA A 25 18.22 3.58 7.46
N PRO A 26 17.16 2.78 7.67
CA PRO A 26 16.44 2.75 8.93
C PRO A 26 17.39 2.40 10.07
N ASP A 27 17.68 3.38 10.94
CA ASP A 27 18.15 3.07 12.28
C ASP A 27 16.98 2.38 12.99
N ILE A 28 17.22 1.19 13.54
CA ILE A 28 16.23 0.44 14.31
C ILE A 28 15.96 1.23 15.60
N HIS A 29 15.05 2.19 15.53
CA HIS A 29 14.65 2.96 16.71
C HIS A 29 13.54 2.23 17.47
N PRO A 30 13.62 2.15 18.81
CA PRO A 30 12.58 1.54 19.64
C PRO A 30 11.20 2.20 19.48
N SER A 31 11.17 3.47 19.04
CA SER A 31 9.98 4.30 18.85
C SER A 31 9.33 4.18 17.47
N GLY A 32 9.86 3.32 16.58
CA GLY A 32 9.34 3.12 15.22
C GLY A 32 10.05 3.94 14.15
N THR A 33 9.43 4.00 12.97
CA THR A 33 9.96 4.62 11.75
C THR A 33 10.08 6.14 11.89
N SER A 34 11.14 6.74 11.34
CA SER A 34 11.28 8.20 11.36
C SER A 34 10.07 8.88 10.70
N HIS A 35 9.60 10.03 11.21
CA HIS A 35 8.46 10.75 10.64
C HIS A 35 8.60 11.00 9.13
N ARG A 36 9.83 11.24 8.68
CA ARG A 36 10.14 11.50 7.28
C ARG A 36 10.01 10.25 6.42
N GLU A 37 10.59 9.13 6.86
CA GLU A 37 10.43 7.84 6.17
C GLU A 37 8.97 7.41 6.15
N ASN A 38 8.31 7.46 7.30
CA ASN A 38 6.91 7.09 7.45
C ASN A 38 6.00 7.91 6.51
N GLY A 39 6.18 9.23 6.48
CA GLY A 39 5.40 10.11 5.61
C GLY A 39 5.55 9.77 4.13
N TYR A 40 6.77 9.51 3.65
CA TYR A 40 6.99 9.11 2.25
C TYR A 40 6.45 7.70 1.97
N ALA A 41 6.73 6.72 2.83
CA ALA A 41 6.28 5.34 2.66
C ALA A 41 4.74 5.23 2.63
N ALA A 42 4.07 5.93 3.55
CA ALA A 42 2.62 6.02 3.58
C ALA A 42 2.07 6.69 2.31
N SER A 43 2.66 7.81 1.88
CA SER A 43 2.23 8.54 0.68
C SER A 43 2.39 7.71 -0.59
N ILE A 44 3.52 7.01 -0.74
CA ILE A 44 3.78 6.07 -1.85
C ILE A 44 2.71 4.98 -1.86
N SER A 45 2.46 4.35 -0.70
CA SER A 45 1.48 3.27 -0.57
C SER A 45 0.07 3.71 -0.96
N VAL A 46 -0.36 4.89 -0.49
CA VAL A 46 -1.67 5.47 -0.84
C VAL A 46 -1.78 5.76 -2.33
N LEU A 47 -0.76 6.39 -2.93
CA LEU A 47 -0.78 6.73 -4.36
C LEU A 47 -0.75 5.48 -5.25
N LEU A 48 -0.02 4.44 -4.86
CA LEU A 48 -0.05 3.15 -5.57
C LEU A 48 -1.44 2.53 -5.55
N VAL A 49 -2.14 2.57 -4.41
CA VAL A 49 -3.53 2.10 -4.34
C VAL A 49 -4.45 2.96 -5.21
N ALA A 50 -4.27 4.29 -5.22
CA ALA A 50 -5.03 5.18 -6.09
C ALA A 50 -4.81 4.88 -7.58
N VAL A 51 -3.59 4.50 -7.99
CA VAL A 51 -3.31 4.03 -9.36
C VAL A 51 -4.15 2.80 -9.68
N LEU A 52 -4.12 1.77 -8.81
CA LEU A 52 -4.88 0.54 -9.00
C LEU A 52 -6.39 0.78 -9.06
N GLU A 53 -6.92 1.61 -8.16
CA GLU A 53 -8.33 2.00 -8.15
C GLU A 53 -8.72 2.74 -9.43
N SER A 54 -7.84 3.61 -9.96
CA SER A 54 -8.07 4.33 -11.22
C SER A 54 -8.18 3.37 -12.41
N TYR A 55 -7.30 2.38 -12.52
CA TYR A 55 -7.38 1.35 -13.56
C TYR A 55 -8.57 0.41 -13.37
N THR A 56 -8.92 0.08 -12.13
CA THR A 56 -10.11 -0.74 -11.81
C THR A 56 -11.40 0.01 -12.18
N ALA A 57 -11.48 1.31 -11.92
CA ALA A 57 -12.61 2.14 -12.32
C ALA A 57 -12.78 2.17 -13.85
N ARG A 58 -11.67 2.25 -14.59
CA ARG A 58 -11.67 2.13 -16.06
C ARG A 58 -12.16 0.76 -16.52
N LEU A 59 -11.64 -0.32 -15.92
CA LEU A 59 -12.06 -1.68 -16.22
C LEU A 59 -13.58 -1.84 -16.02
N ARG A 60 -14.09 -1.35 -14.89
CA ARG A 60 -15.52 -1.36 -14.57
C ARG A 60 -16.34 -0.58 -15.59
N PHE A 61 -15.85 0.56 -16.05
CA PHE A 61 -16.54 1.34 -17.09
C PHE A 61 -16.59 0.58 -18.42
N VAL A 62 -15.48 -0.02 -18.84
CA VAL A 62 -15.38 -0.74 -20.13
C VAL A 62 -16.17 -2.05 -20.12
N ARG A 63 -16.23 -2.74 -18.97
CA ARG A 63 -16.94 -4.01 -18.78
C ARG A 63 -18.26 -3.82 -18.01
N ASN A 64 -18.87 -2.64 -18.09
CA ASN A 64 -20.06 -2.28 -17.30
C ASN A 64 -21.30 -3.16 -17.56
N ALA A 65 -21.33 -3.89 -18.67
CA ALA A 65 -22.41 -4.81 -19.01
C ALA A 65 -22.32 -6.17 -18.31
N GLU A 66 -21.16 -6.52 -17.71
CA GLU A 66 -20.93 -7.86 -17.14
C GLU A 66 -21.47 -8.03 -15.72
N PHE A 67 -21.47 -6.95 -14.93
CA PHE A 67 -21.90 -6.98 -13.54
C PHE A 67 -22.73 -5.75 -13.21
N GLU A 68 -23.82 -5.95 -12.47
CA GLU A 68 -24.57 -4.84 -11.89
C GLU A 68 -23.71 -4.03 -10.91
N ALA A 69 -24.04 -2.75 -10.75
CA ALA A 69 -23.35 -1.82 -9.88
C ALA A 69 -23.55 -2.17 -8.39
N ALA A 70 -22.84 -3.19 -7.92
CA ALA A 70 -22.74 -3.53 -6.51
C ALA A 70 -21.57 -2.76 -5.86
N ALA A 71 -21.73 -2.40 -4.59
CA ALA A 71 -20.71 -1.76 -3.77
C ALA A 71 -19.61 -2.76 -3.34
N ASN A 72 -18.96 -3.39 -4.32
CA ASN A 72 -17.85 -4.31 -4.08
C ASN A 72 -16.57 -3.54 -3.78
N SER A 73 -15.76 -4.06 -2.87
CA SER A 73 -14.38 -3.58 -2.70
C SER A 73 -13.58 -3.82 -4.00
N THR A 74 -12.50 -3.06 -4.21
CA THR A 74 -11.63 -3.27 -5.39
C THR A 74 -11.08 -4.71 -5.47
N PRO A 75 -10.56 -5.34 -4.39
CA PRO A 75 -10.16 -6.75 -4.44
C PRO A 75 -11.28 -7.70 -4.88
N ASP A 76 -12.50 -7.55 -4.33
CA ASP A 76 -13.63 -8.41 -4.69
C ASP A 76 -14.12 -8.16 -6.11
N LEU A 77 -14.07 -6.91 -6.57
CA LEU A 77 -14.43 -6.55 -7.93
C LEU A 77 -13.43 -7.15 -8.93
N LEU A 78 -12.13 -7.11 -8.64
CA LEU A 78 -11.11 -7.70 -9.50
C LEU A 78 -11.22 -9.23 -9.56
N GLU A 79 -11.55 -9.91 -8.46
CA GLU A 79 -11.81 -11.35 -8.47
C GLU A 79 -13.00 -11.71 -9.37
N LYS A 80 -14.08 -10.91 -9.36
CA LYS A 80 -15.22 -11.13 -10.26
C LYS A 80 -14.81 -10.99 -11.74
N TYR A 81 -14.02 -9.97 -12.07
CA TYR A 81 -13.53 -9.78 -13.43
C TYR A 81 -12.48 -10.79 -13.87
N PHE A 82 -11.70 -11.31 -12.92
CA PHE A 82 -10.59 -12.23 -13.12
C PHE A 82 -10.58 -13.30 -12.00
N PRO A 83 -11.31 -14.41 -12.16
CA PRO A 83 -11.35 -15.48 -11.16
C PRO A 83 -9.99 -16.12 -10.87
N ASP A 84 -9.02 -15.94 -11.78
CA ASP A 84 -7.64 -16.40 -11.65
C ASP A 84 -6.66 -15.30 -11.18
N LEU A 85 -7.16 -14.25 -10.51
CA LEU A 85 -6.36 -13.19 -9.92
C LEU A 85 -5.37 -13.78 -8.89
N PRO A 86 -4.04 -13.67 -9.10
CA PRO A 86 -3.06 -14.44 -8.33
C PRO A 86 -2.86 -13.94 -6.89
N ASN A 87 -3.22 -12.69 -6.60
CA ASN A 87 -2.80 -11.99 -5.38
C ASN A 87 -3.96 -11.29 -4.64
N LYS A 88 -5.16 -11.89 -4.69
CA LYS A 88 -6.35 -11.33 -4.01
C LYS A 88 -6.10 -11.09 -2.51
N ARG A 89 -5.48 -12.06 -1.83
CA ARG A 89 -5.25 -12.00 -0.38
C ARG A 89 -4.36 -10.81 -0.02
N GLU A 90 -3.30 -10.59 -0.78
CA GLU A 90 -2.36 -9.48 -0.64
C GLU A 90 -3.06 -8.14 -0.91
N LEU A 91 -3.94 -8.09 -1.91
CA LEU A 91 -4.74 -6.89 -2.18
C LEU A 91 -5.67 -6.53 -1.02
N VAL A 92 -6.30 -7.51 -0.36
CA VAL A 92 -7.11 -7.24 0.83
C VAL A 92 -6.28 -6.57 1.93
N GLU A 93 -5.06 -7.04 2.17
CA GLU A 93 -4.13 -6.44 3.14
C GLU A 93 -3.70 -5.02 2.77
N ILE A 94 -3.43 -4.77 1.49
CA ILE A 94 -3.07 -3.43 0.99
C ILE A 94 -4.23 -2.45 1.12
N PHE A 95 -5.46 -2.88 0.84
CA PHE A 95 -6.65 -2.04 1.01
C PHE A 95 -6.95 -1.76 2.48
N LEU A 96 -6.65 -2.72 3.37
CA LEU A 96 -6.65 -2.47 4.81
C LEU A 96 -5.61 -1.42 5.20
N LEU A 97 -4.36 -1.53 4.73
CA LEU A 97 -3.30 -0.55 4.98
C LEU A 97 -3.70 0.85 4.48
N ARG A 98 -4.27 0.96 3.28
CA ARG A 98 -4.79 2.24 2.78
C ARG A 98 -5.89 2.81 3.66
N ASN A 99 -6.80 1.98 4.18
CA ASN A 99 -7.83 2.45 5.11
C ASN A 99 -7.25 2.94 6.44
N LEU A 100 -6.23 2.23 6.95
CA LEU A 100 -5.48 2.62 8.14
C LEU A 100 -4.82 3.99 7.96
N LEU A 101 -4.11 4.17 6.85
CA LEU A 101 -3.37 5.40 6.53
C LEU A 101 -4.28 6.61 6.28
N LEU A 102 -5.38 6.42 5.54
CA LEU A 102 -6.25 7.54 5.13
C LEU A 102 -7.23 7.98 6.20
N HIS A 103 -7.70 7.04 7.01
CA HIS A 103 -8.77 7.34 7.95
C HIS A 103 -8.32 7.35 9.40
N ASN A 104 -7.08 6.91 9.69
CA ASN A 104 -6.52 6.83 11.03
C ASN A 104 -7.44 6.11 12.05
N HIS A 105 -8.40 5.31 11.56
CA HIS A 105 -9.60 4.87 12.30
C HIS A 105 -9.32 3.80 13.36
N ILE A 106 -8.08 3.39 13.56
CA ILE A 106 -7.73 2.20 14.34
C ILE A 106 -6.81 2.51 15.52
N TRP A 107 -6.24 3.72 15.61
CA TRP A 107 -5.25 4.02 16.65
C TRP A 107 -5.58 5.33 17.37
N HIS A 108 -6.15 5.23 18.57
CA HIS A 108 -5.99 6.26 19.58
C HIS A 108 -4.79 5.88 20.45
N LEU A 109 -3.83 6.80 20.58
CA LEU A 109 -2.88 6.72 21.69
C LEU A 109 -3.66 6.98 22.97
N ASP A 110 -3.66 6.01 23.88
CA ASP A 110 -4.06 6.29 25.26
C ASP A 110 -2.93 7.07 25.92
N VAL A 111 -3.19 8.36 26.15
CA VAL A 111 -2.24 9.32 26.75
C VAL A 111 -2.52 9.49 28.25
N SER A 112 -3.51 8.76 28.80
CA SER A 112 -4.05 9.08 30.12
C SER A 112 -3.17 8.63 31.29
N ASP A 113 -2.10 7.88 31.04
CA ASP A 113 -1.28 7.27 32.11
C ASP A 113 0.25 7.34 31.88
N ILE A 114 0.73 8.35 31.15
CA ILE A 114 2.18 8.54 30.89
C ILE A 114 2.99 8.67 32.19
N GLU A 115 2.41 9.26 33.24
CA GLU A 115 3.09 9.46 34.52
C GLU A 115 3.20 8.18 35.37
N ALA A 116 2.36 7.15 35.11
CA ALA A 116 2.34 5.89 35.87
C ALA A 116 2.93 4.68 35.11
N GLN A 117 2.79 4.62 33.78
CA GLN A 117 3.13 3.43 32.96
C GLN A 117 4.30 3.62 31.99
N GLY A 118 4.84 4.84 31.86
CA GLY A 118 5.93 5.13 30.92
C GLY A 118 5.43 5.34 29.48
N THR A 119 6.25 4.95 28.49
CA THR A 119 6.03 5.24 27.06
C THR A 119 4.65 4.78 26.59
N PRO A 120 3.86 5.59 25.86
CA PRO A 120 2.48 5.26 25.54
C PRO A 120 2.37 3.96 24.76
N ALA A 121 1.74 2.96 25.38
CA ALA A 121 1.36 1.74 24.71
C ALA A 121 0.19 2.05 23.77
N LEU A 122 0.41 1.95 22.46
CA LEU A 122 -0.68 2.00 21.47
C LEU A 122 -1.76 0.99 21.87
N ALA A 123 -2.96 1.45 22.22
CA ALA A 123 -4.09 0.58 22.53
C ALA A 123 -4.62 -0.07 21.25
N THR A 124 -5.09 -1.30 21.33
CA THR A 124 -5.73 -1.99 20.21
C THR A 124 -7.15 -1.42 19.97
N PRO A 125 -7.70 -1.50 18.74
CA PRO A 125 -9.05 -1.01 18.44
C PRO A 125 -10.15 -1.58 19.33
N LYS A 126 -9.98 -2.85 19.76
CA LYS A 126 -10.93 -3.60 20.58
C LYS A 126 -10.94 -3.09 22.03
N GLU A 127 -9.78 -2.71 22.55
CA GLU A 127 -9.64 -2.09 23.87
C GLU A 127 -10.29 -0.70 23.94
N LEU A 128 -10.45 -0.04 22.79
CA LEU A 128 -11.06 1.29 22.64
C LEU A 128 -12.56 1.25 22.28
N GLY A 129 -13.19 0.07 22.23
CA GLY A 129 -14.61 -0.07 21.89
C GLY A 129 -14.96 0.16 20.42
N PHE A 130 -13.97 0.23 19.52
CA PHE A 130 -14.21 0.34 18.08
C PHE A 130 -14.60 -1.01 17.49
N HIS A 131 -15.66 -0.99 16.68
CA HIS A 131 -16.07 -2.14 15.89
C HIS A 131 -15.17 -2.21 14.67
N THR A 132 -14.16 -3.07 14.72
CA THR A 132 -13.35 -3.39 13.55
C THR A 132 -14.24 -3.98 12.46
N ASN A 133 -13.88 -3.78 11.19
CA ASN A 133 -14.57 -4.47 10.09
C ASN A 133 -14.53 -5.99 10.39
N LYS A 134 -15.61 -6.73 10.09
CA LYS A 134 -15.85 -8.12 10.56
C LYS A 134 -14.72 -9.12 10.28
N HIS A 135 -13.75 -8.73 9.44
CA HIS A 135 -12.64 -9.54 8.97
C HIS A 135 -11.25 -9.05 9.44
N TYR A 136 -11.16 -8.07 10.35
CA TYR A 136 -9.87 -7.50 10.77
C TYR A 136 -8.93 -8.55 11.40
N GLU A 137 -9.43 -9.35 12.34
CA GLU A 137 -8.67 -10.43 12.99
C GLU A 137 -8.31 -11.56 12.02
N GLU A 138 -8.99 -11.66 10.86
CA GLU A 138 -8.66 -12.62 9.80
C GLU A 138 -7.44 -12.16 9.00
N VAL A 139 -7.26 -10.86 8.86
CA VAL A 139 -6.22 -10.22 8.03
C VAL A 139 -4.99 -9.79 8.83
N VAL A 140 -5.16 -9.41 10.10
CA VAL A 140 -4.10 -8.88 10.98
C VAL A 140 -3.77 -9.84 12.12
N ASP A 141 -2.48 -10.10 12.32
CA ASP A 141 -1.93 -10.65 13.55
C ASP A 141 -1.88 -9.51 14.59
N VAL A 142 -2.90 -9.44 15.44
CA VAL A 142 -3.09 -8.33 16.40
C VAL A 142 -1.91 -8.22 17.38
N PRO A 143 -1.41 -9.31 18.01
CA PRO A 143 -0.22 -9.24 18.86
C PRO A 143 1.00 -8.66 18.14
N ARG A 144 1.25 -9.05 16.89
CA ARG A 144 2.40 -8.54 16.13
C ARG A 144 2.16 -7.20 15.46
N ARG A 145 0.90 -6.74 15.39
CA ARG A 145 0.46 -5.56 14.62
C ARG A 145 0.94 -5.60 13.17
N ARG A 146 0.88 -6.79 12.58
CA ARG A 146 1.32 -7.05 11.20
C ARG A 146 0.22 -7.77 10.44
N THR A 147 0.08 -7.50 9.15
CA THR A 147 -0.81 -8.31 8.30
C THR A 147 -0.26 -9.71 8.12
N LYS A 148 -1.11 -10.71 7.88
CA LYS A 148 -0.67 -12.12 7.92
C LYS A 148 0.14 -12.56 6.71
N SER A 149 -0.21 -12.12 5.49
CA SER A 149 0.45 -12.53 4.24
C SER A 149 1.69 -11.69 3.97
N LEU A 150 1.53 -10.38 3.84
CA LEU A 150 2.60 -9.45 3.47
C LEU A 150 3.43 -8.97 4.66
N GLN A 151 2.98 -9.21 5.90
CA GLN A 151 3.63 -8.68 7.10
C GLN A 151 3.75 -7.15 7.04
N LEU A 152 2.71 -6.47 6.57
CA LEU A 152 2.65 -5.00 6.54
C LEU A 152 2.41 -4.46 7.94
N ASN A 153 2.99 -3.32 8.27
CA ASN A 153 2.68 -2.61 9.53
C ASN A 153 1.19 -2.26 9.59
N ALA A 154 0.49 -2.71 10.64
CA ALA A 154 -0.90 -2.33 10.91
C ALA A 154 -1.02 -0.99 11.65
N SER A 155 0.09 -0.50 12.24
CA SER A 155 0.18 0.82 12.85
C SER A 155 0.60 1.87 11.81
N PRO A 156 -0.20 2.92 11.53
CA PRO A 156 0.10 3.96 10.55
C PRO A 156 1.47 4.62 10.77
N THR A 157 1.86 4.84 12.03
CA THR A 157 3.13 5.49 12.39
C THR A 157 4.34 4.57 12.21
N SER A 158 4.12 3.27 12.04
CA SER A 158 5.18 2.27 11.85
C SER A 158 5.39 1.92 10.37
N VAL A 159 4.57 2.45 9.46
CA VAL A 159 4.70 2.19 8.02
C VAL A 159 6.07 2.65 7.54
N ASP A 160 6.79 1.78 6.86
CA ASP A 160 8.21 1.96 6.49
C ASP A 160 8.47 1.70 5.01
N ARG A 161 9.72 1.87 4.57
CA ARG A 161 10.13 1.63 3.19
C ARG A 161 9.82 0.20 2.70
N SER A 162 9.92 -0.80 3.58
CA SER A 162 9.62 -2.20 3.23
C SER A 162 8.14 -2.40 2.95
N ASP A 163 7.25 -1.76 3.72
CA ASP A 163 5.82 -1.79 3.43
C ASP A 163 5.52 -1.18 2.06
N ALA A 164 6.09 0.00 1.77
CA ALA A 164 5.92 0.67 0.49
C ALA A 164 6.40 -0.20 -0.69
N GLN A 165 7.54 -0.89 -0.53
CA GLN A 165 8.06 -1.83 -1.53
C GLN A 165 7.09 -2.99 -1.79
N LYS A 166 6.59 -3.63 -0.72
CA LYS A 166 5.64 -4.75 -0.84
C LYS A 166 4.34 -4.30 -1.50
N VAL A 167 3.81 -3.14 -1.12
CA VAL A 167 2.63 -2.53 -1.75
C VAL A 167 2.88 -2.31 -3.23
N PHE A 168 4.03 -1.73 -3.59
CA PHE A 168 4.40 -1.49 -4.99
C PHE A 168 4.46 -2.80 -5.78
N ARG A 169 5.19 -3.80 -5.29
CA ARG A 169 5.32 -5.10 -5.96
C ARG A 169 3.96 -5.75 -6.25
N VAL A 170 3.07 -5.79 -5.27
CA VAL A 170 1.73 -6.38 -5.43
C VAL A 170 0.89 -5.56 -6.39
N VAL A 171 0.77 -4.24 -6.18
CA VAL A 171 -0.01 -3.35 -7.07
C VAL A 171 0.47 -3.45 -8.51
N TRP A 172 1.79 -3.41 -8.74
CA TRP A 172 2.35 -3.51 -10.07
C TRP A 172 2.08 -4.87 -10.71
N SER A 173 2.26 -5.96 -9.97
CA SER A 173 1.95 -7.31 -10.46
C SER A 173 0.48 -7.47 -10.84
N THR A 174 -0.45 -6.87 -10.07
CA THR A 174 -1.88 -6.85 -10.40
C THR A 174 -2.16 -6.06 -11.66
N LEU A 175 -1.60 -4.85 -11.79
CA LEU A 175 -1.76 -4.02 -12.98
C LEU A 175 -1.21 -4.71 -14.23
N PHE A 176 -0.05 -5.33 -14.12
CA PHE A 176 0.56 -6.09 -15.21
C PHE A 176 -0.29 -7.29 -15.59
N PHE A 177 -0.79 -8.06 -14.61
CA PHE A 177 -1.74 -9.15 -14.85
C PHE A 177 -3.01 -8.67 -15.57
N MET A 178 -3.60 -7.55 -15.13
CA MET A 178 -4.78 -6.97 -15.79
C MET A 178 -4.46 -6.60 -17.26
N GLN A 179 -3.28 -6.04 -17.51
CA GLN A 179 -2.82 -5.71 -18.86
C GLN A 179 -2.62 -6.95 -19.73
N THR A 180 -2.04 -8.04 -19.21
CA THR A 180 -1.84 -9.28 -19.98
C THR A 180 -3.16 -9.97 -20.30
N LYS A 181 -4.19 -9.81 -19.45
CA LYS A 181 -5.56 -10.27 -19.74
C LYS A 181 -6.19 -9.49 -20.89
N ASN A 182 -6.06 -8.15 -20.88
CA ASN A 182 -6.54 -7.32 -21.98
C ASN A 182 -5.88 -5.93 -21.98
N PHE A 183 -4.96 -5.71 -22.91
CA PHE A 183 -4.26 -4.43 -23.05
C PHE A 183 -5.21 -3.24 -23.25
N SER A 184 -6.27 -3.41 -24.03
CA SER A 184 -7.25 -2.36 -24.30
C SER A 184 -8.04 -1.96 -23.05
N HIS A 185 -8.13 -2.83 -22.04
CA HIS A 185 -8.80 -2.57 -20.76
C HIS A 185 -7.86 -1.92 -19.74
N THR A 186 -6.58 -2.26 -19.77
CA THR A 186 -5.57 -1.76 -18.82
C THR A 186 -4.28 -1.38 -19.55
N PRO A 187 -4.29 -0.28 -20.34
CA PRO A 187 -3.09 0.15 -21.04
C PRO A 187 -2.14 0.82 -20.04
N LEU A 188 -1.08 0.14 -19.63
CA LEU A 188 -0.01 0.72 -18.81
C LEU A 188 0.90 1.60 -19.69
N SER A 189 0.35 2.71 -20.19
CA SER A 189 1.10 3.74 -20.93
C SER A 189 1.79 4.71 -19.98
N GLY A 190 2.85 5.38 -20.46
CA GLY A 190 3.53 6.42 -19.68
C GLY A 190 4.39 5.88 -18.53
N ARG A 191 4.86 4.63 -18.62
CA ARG A 191 5.70 3.98 -17.60
C ARG A 191 7.08 4.60 -17.44
N THR A 192 7.51 5.44 -18.37
CA THR A 192 8.80 6.10 -18.28
C THR A 192 8.70 7.31 -17.36
N VAL A 193 9.46 7.28 -16.26
CA VAL A 193 9.53 8.34 -15.25
C VAL A 193 10.95 8.87 -15.14
N ARG A 194 11.10 10.10 -14.64
CA ARG A 194 12.39 10.67 -14.26
C ARG A 194 12.73 10.28 -12.82
N TYR A 195 13.89 9.69 -12.61
CA TYR A 195 14.42 9.29 -11.31
C TYR A 195 15.94 9.56 -11.28
N GLU A 196 16.43 10.31 -10.29
CA GLU A 196 17.84 10.72 -10.17
C GLU A 196 18.39 11.37 -11.45
N GLY A 197 17.55 12.19 -12.10
CA GLY A 197 17.92 12.88 -13.34
C GLY A 197 17.92 12.01 -14.60
N LYS A 198 17.64 10.71 -14.52
CA LYS A 198 17.58 9.78 -15.66
C LYS A 198 16.14 9.31 -15.92
N PHE A 199 15.84 8.93 -17.16
CA PHE A 199 14.59 8.25 -17.47
C PHE A 199 14.72 6.75 -17.17
N ARG A 200 13.77 6.20 -16.42
CA ARG A 200 13.70 4.79 -16.02
C ARG A 200 12.29 4.24 -16.26
N GLN A 201 12.16 2.92 -16.37
CA GLN A 201 10.84 2.30 -16.32
C GLN A 201 10.32 2.31 -14.88
N PHE A 202 9.05 2.62 -14.69
CA PHE A 202 8.45 2.77 -13.37
C PHE A 202 8.60 1.50 -12.53
N GLU A 203 8.46 0.32 -13.15
CA GLU A 203 8.66 -0.98 -12.49
C GLU A 203 10.06 -1.19 -11.91
N GLU A 204 11.09 -0.57 -12.49
CA GLU A 204 12.47 -0.69 -12.01
C GLU A 204 12.64 -0.04 -10.63
N LEU A 205 11.73 0.86 -10.24
CA LEU A 205 11.77 1.53 -8.94
C LEU A 205 11.33 0.63 -7.78
N ILE A 206 10.81 -0.58 -8.04
CA ILE A 206 10.54 -1.58 -6.99
C ILE A 206 11.86 -2.02 -6.33
N GLU A 207 12.89 -2.27 -7.14
CA GLU A 207 14.20 -2.75 -6.67
C GLU A 207 14.96 -1.65 -5.91
N VAL A 208 14.69 -0.39 -6.26
CA VAL A 208 15.25 0.78 -5.56
C VAL A 208 14.77 0.87 -4.11
N LEU A 209 13.58 0.35 -3.81
CA LEU A 209 13.04 0.30 -2.44
C LEU A 209 13.54 -0.92 -1.65
N ASP A 210 14.31 -1.83 -2.27
CA ASP A 210 14.83 -3.00 -1.58
C ASP A 210 15.96 -2.62 -0.63
N CYS A 211 15.71 -2.76 0.67
CA CYS A 211 16.71 -2.58 1.73
C CYS A 211 17.33 -3.93 2.12
N THR A 212 17.85 -4.70 1.15
CA THR A 212 18.80 -5.73 1.54
C THR A 212 20.09 -5.03 1.96
N ILE A 213 20.30 -4.93 3.27
CA ILE A 213 21.64 -4.70 3.83
C ILE A 213 22.54 -5.79 3.20
N PRO A 214 23.68 -5.44 2.58
CA PRO A 214 24.63 -6.44 2.12
C PRO A 214 24.93 -7.41 3.27
N PRO A 215 25.01 -8.73 3.03
CA PRO A 215 25.20 -9.73 4.09
C PRO A 215 26.50 -9.60 4.92
N ASP A 216 27.35 -8.62 4.62
CA ASP A 216 28.67 -8.41 5.24
C ASP A 216 28.66 -7.37 6.39
N ALA A 217 27.51 -7.09 7.01
CA ALA A 217 27.41 -6.14 8.12
C ALA A 217 26.74 -6.73 9.38
N ALA A 218 27.10 -7.97 9.74
CA ALA A 218 26.81 -8.59 11.04
C ALA A 218 28.10 -9.11 11.69
#